data_AF-A0A975TPH1-F1
#
_entry.id   AF-A0A975TPH1-F1
#
_cell.length_a   1.000
_cell.length_b   1.000
_cell.length_c   1.000
_cell.angle_alpha   90.00
_cell.angle_beta   90.00
_cell.angle_gamma   90.00
#
_symmetry.space_group_name_H-M   'P 1'
#
loop_
_entity.id
_entity.type
_entity.pdbx_description
1 polymer ?
#
loop_
_entity_poly.entity_id
_entity_poly.type
_entity_poly.pdbx_seq_one_letter_code
_entity_poly.pdbx_strand_id
1 'polypeptide(L)'
;MTMLDLGVVGPAQSDYLYHFTGRIGQRPDSVPESIQGMSAQERLDSILREKQFRAYAPFGATTPCICFSESPPDHLKYLLGIGRFSPWGIVTHRSAILSAGGGSVAYVPDTVHAQFQQAELAHWSVRTATGSTWMHEREWRLPRPQGTAGILYVTAILVGDPSWRPAPVETGWVDASTGEEASPYAEPVYELPILWRTSWIWVWDPHQEAVMKYPPGTLR
;
A
#
# COMPACT_ATOMS: atom_id res chain seq x y z
N MET A 1 -39.01 -1.10 24.21
CA MET A 1 -37.89 -0.81 23.29
C MET A 1 -36.70 -1.61 23.79
N THR A 2 -36.42 -2.75 23.15
CA THR A 2 -35.26 -3.59 23.45
C THR A 2 -34.00 -2.89 22.95
N MET A 3 -33.04 -2.64 23.84
CA MET A 3 -31.70 -2.20 23.45
C MET A 3 -31.07 -3.32 22.62
N LEU A 4 -30.71 -3.01 21.37
CA LEU A 4 -29.81 -3.84 20.57
C LEU A 4 -28.43 -3.75 21.22
N ASP A 5 -28.05 -4.80 21.94
CA ASP A 5 -26.67 -5.03 22.35
C ASP A 5 -25.89 -5.45 21.10
N LEU A 6 -25.05 -4.55 20.57
CA LEU A 6 -24.29 -4.76 19.33
C LEU A 6 -23.04 -5.64 19.55
N GLY A 7 -22.79 -6.13 20.77
CA GLY A 7 -21.60 -6.90 21.11
C GLY A 7 -20.31 -6.08 20.98
N VAL A 8 -19.15 -6.74 20.88
CA VAL A 8 -17.85 -6.10 20.59
C VAL A 8 -17.80 -5.73 19.10
N VAL A 9 -18.61 -4.76 18.70
CA VAL A 9 -18.50 -4.10 17.40
C VAL A 9 -17.23 -3.25 17.43
N GLY A 10 -16.14 -3.80 16.91
CA GLY A 10 -14.99 -2.99 16.50
C GLY A 10 -15.46 -1.89 15.53
N PRO A 11 -14.77 -0.75 15.47
CA PRO A 11 -15.19 0.34 14.62
C PRO A 11 -15.36 -0.18 13.20
N ALA A 12 -16.49 0.17 12.57
CA ALA A 12 -16.74 -0.18 11.18
C ALA A 12 -15.62 0.34 10.26
N GLN A 13 -14.79 1.27 10.73
CA GLN A 13 -13.69 1.89 10.02
C GLN A 13 -12.32 1.56 10.66
N SER A 14 -11.25 1.45 9.86
CA SER A 14 -9.89 1.12 10.32
C SER A 14 -8.93 2.30 10.23
N ASP A 15 -8.10 2.52 11.25
CA ASP A 15 -7.05 3.54 11.20
C ASP A 15 -5.96 3.22 10.20
N TYR A 16 -5.82 1.94 9.81
CA TYR A 16 -4.81 1.49 8.87
C TYR A 16 -5.33 1.45 7.44
N LEU A 17 -4.50 1.98 6.55
CA LEU A 17 -4.67 1.94 5.11
C LEU A 17 -3.55 1.11 4.48
N TYR A 18 -3.92 0.24 3.54
CA TYR A 18 -3.02 -0.71 2.90
C TYR A 18 -2.83 -0.35 1.44
N HIS A 19 -1.61 -0.01 1.04
CA HIS A 19 -1.22 0.04 -0.36
C HIS A 19 -0.68 -1.33 -0.76
N PHE A 20 -1.55 -2.20 -1.28
CA PHE A 20 -1.14 -3.51 -1.78
C PHE A 20 -0.35 -3.39 -3.09
N THR A 21 0.74 -4.13 -3.20
CA THR A 21 1.60 -4.14 -4.39
C THR A 21 1.24 -5.24 -5.40
N GLY A 22 0.33 -6.14 -5.04
CA GLY A 22 -0.20 -7.16 -5.94
C GLY A 22 -1.71 -7.31 -5.86
N ARG A 23 -2.34 -7.38 -7.04
CA ARG A 23 -3.75 -7.71 -7.22
C ARG A 23 -3.91 -8.72 -8.35
N ILE A 24 -4.73 -9.73 -8.13
CA ILE A 24 -5.16 -10.76 -9.08
C ILE A 24 -6.31 -10.20 -9.92
N GLY A 25 -6.23 -10.36 -11.24
CA GLY A 25 -7.27 -9.92 -12.18
C GLY A 25 -6.89 -8.66 -12.95
N GLN A 26 -7.89 -7.89 -13.36
CA GLN A 26 -7.73 -6.74 -14.25
C GLN A 26 -6.85 -5.65 -13.64
N ARG A 27 -6.06 -5.01 -14.50
CA ARG A 27 -5.19 -3.89 -14.17
C ARG A 27 -5.56 -2.70 -15.07
N PRO A 28 -5.46 -1.45 -14.60
CA PRO A 28 -5.70 -0.30 -15.45
C PRO A 28 -4.64 -0.23 -16.57
N ASP A 29 -5.07 0.08 -17.78
CA ASP A 29 -4.18 0.25 -18.95
C ASP A 29 -3.18 1.41 -18.77
N SER A 30 -3.45 2.31 -17.82
CA SER A 30 -2.58 3.43 -17.45
C SER A 30 -1.26 3.00 -16.78
N VAL A 31 -1.15 1.76 -16.32
CA VAL A 31 0.06 1.23 -15.67
C VAL A 31 1.03 0.74 -16.77
N PRO A 32 2.28 1.22 -16.84
CA PRO A 32 3.24 0.77 -17.84
C PRO A 32 3.52 -0.74 -17.78
N GLU A 33 3.78 -1.37 -18.93
CA GLU A 33 4.04 -2.82 -19.02
C GLU A 33 5.17 -3.29 -18.11
N SER A 34 6.24 -2.50 -17.98
CA SER A 34 7.36 -2.80 -17.08
C SER A 34 6.93 -2.93 -15.61
N ILE A 35 5.91 -2.19 -15.20
CA ILE A 35 5.34 -2.25 -13.85
C ILE A 35 4.29 -3.35 -13.75
N GLN A 36 3.53 -3.59 -14.82
CA GLN A 36 2.59 -4.72 -14.88
C GLN A 36 3.32 -6.07 -14.81
N GLY A 37 4.53 -6.17 -15.38
CA GLY A 37 5.36 -7.37 -15.35
C GLY A 37 5.95 -7.70 -13.97
N MET A 38 5.99 -6.73 -13.05
CA MET A 38 6.51 -6.95 -11.70
C MET A 38 5.57 -7.84 -10.87
N SER A 39 6.16 -8.79 -10.15
CA SER A 39 5.55 -9.42 -8.99
C SER A 39 5.26 -8.40 -7.88
N ALA A 40 4.44 -8.81 -6.90
CA ALA A 40 4.11 -7.96 -5.76
C ALA A 40 5.35 -7.64 -4.90
N GLN A 41 6.27 -8.61 -4.80
CA GLN A 41 7.55 -8.49 -4.10
C GLN A 41 8.47 -7.50 -4.80
N GLU A 42 8.65 -7.63 -6.12
CA GLU A 42 9.51 -6.72 -6.91
C GLU A 42 8.97 -5.28 -6.87
N ARG A 43 7.65 -5.12 -6.93
CA ARG A 43 7.04 -3.79 -6.80
C ARG A 43 7.24 -3.21 -5.39
N LEU A 44 7.11 -4.03 -4.35
CA LEU A 44 7.39 -3.59 -2.98
C LEU A 44 8.89 -3.22 -2.82
N ASP A 45 9.79 -4.02 -3.37
CA ASP A 45 11.22 -3.75 -3.37
C ASP A 45 11.55 -2.41 -4.04
N SER A 46 11.02 -2.16 -5.23
CA SER A 46 11.19 -0.88 -5.94
C SER A 46 10.68 0.30 -5.10
N ILE A 47 9.51 0.19 -4.48
CA ILE A 47 8.96 1.23 -3.60
C ILE A 47 9.89 1.49 -2.41
N LEU A 48 10.41 0.44 -1.75
CA LEU A 48 11.27 0.57 -0.58
C LEU A 48 12.65 1.16 -0.94
N ARG A 49 13.23 0.76 -2.07
CA ARG A 49 14.51 1.27 -2.57
C ARG A 49 14.41 2.71 -3.01
N GLU A 50 13.41 3.04 -3.82
CA GLU A 50 13.24 4.37 -4.39
C GLU A 50 12.56 5.35 -3.42
N LYS A 51 12.01 4.84 -2.31
CA LYS A 51 11.28 5.60 -1.28
C LYS A 51 10.11 6.42 -1.85
N GLN A 52 9.50 5.92 -2.92
CA GLN A 52 8.41 6.60 -3.60
C GLN A 52 7.31 5.64 -4.01
N PHE A 53 6.08 6.14 -3.95
CA PHE A 53 4.95 5.57 -4.67
C PHE A 53 4.92 6.11 -6.09
N ARG A 54 4.48 5.27 -7.02
CA ARG A 54 4.10 5.67 -8.37
C ARG A 54 2.58 5.65 -8.47
N ALA A 55 2.02 6.74 -8.96
CA ALA A 55 0.59 6.96 -9.11
C ALA A 55 0.18 6.67 -10.54
N TYR A 56 -0.95 5.98 -10.70
CA TYR A 56 -1.53 5.67 -12.01
C TYR A 56 -3.01 5.99 -12.00
N ALA A 57 -3.57 6.27 -13.16
CA ALA A 57 -4.99 6.56 -13.27
C ALA A 57 -5.81 5.30 -12.94
N PRO A 58 -6.72 5.33 -11.95
CA PRO A 58 -7.54 4.17 -11.62
C PRO A 58 -8.60 3.94 -12.69
N PHE A 59 -9.28 2.79 -12.66
CA PHE A 59 -10.36 2.49 -13.59
C PHE A 59 -11.43 3.59 -13.59
N GLY A 60 -11.79 4.08 -14.78
CA GLY A 60 -12.84 5.09 -14.96
C GLY A 60 -12.46 6.52 -14.59
N ALA A 61 -11.19 6.79 -14.25
CA ALA A 61 -10.68 8.14 -14.02
C ALA A 61 -9.35 8.38 -14.78
N THR A 62 -9.00 9.64 -14.97
CA THR A 62 -7.77 10.06 -15.66
C THR A 62 -6.71 10.59 -14.69
N THR A 63 -7.12 11.13 -13.54
CA THR A 63 -6.20 11.65 -12.52
C THR A 63 -5.40 10.51 -11.89
N PRO A 64 -4.06 10.52 -11.99
CA PRO A 64 -3.23 9.51 -11.34
C PRO A 64 -3.39 9.55 -9.82
N CYS A 65 -3.55 8.38 -9.22
CA CYS A 65 -3.74 8.22 -7.78
C CYS A 65 -2.85 7.11 -7.23
N ILE A 66 -2.49 7.24 -5.95
CA ILE A 66 -2.03 6.13 -5.14
C ILE A 66 -3.26 5.60 -4.41
N CYS A 67 -3.62 4.35 -4.66
CA CYS A 67 -4.79 3.73 -4.06
C CYS A 67 -4.40 2.96 -2.79
N PHE A 68 -5.28 2.99 -1.81
CA PHE A 68 -5.19 2.23 -0.58
C PHE A 68 -6.52 1.53 -0.30
N SER A 69 -6.47 0.47 0.47
CA SER A 69 -7.65 -0.20 1.00
C SER A 69 -7.73 0.04 2.51
N GLU A 70 -8.89 0.46 2.99
CA GLU A 70 -9.20 0.50 4.41
C GLU A 70 -9.76 -0.85 4.86
N SER A 71 -9.00 -1.53 5.72
CA SER A 71 -9.29 -2.91 6.08
C SER A 71 -9.15 -3.12 7.58
N PRO A 72 -10.25 -3.20 8.32
CA PRO A 72 -10.24 -3.81 9.66
C PRO A 72 -9.67 -5.24 9.59
N PRO A 73 -9.19 -5.82 10.70
CA PRO A 73 -8.53 -7.14 10.69
C PRO A 73 -9.31 -8.25 9.97
N ASP A 74 -10.61 -8.39 10.24
CA ASP A 74 -11.46 -9.39 9.57
C ASP A 74 -11.60 -9.13 8.07
N HIS A 75 -11.63 -7.86 7.67
CA HIS A 75 -11.68 -7.49 6.26
C HIS A 75 -10.33 -7.72 5.58
N LEU A 76 -9.21 -7.48 6.26
CA LEU A 76 -7.88 -7.80 5.74
C LEU A 76 -7.75 -9.30 5.50
N LYS A 77 -8.21 -10.14 6.45
CA LYS A 77 -8.30 -11.58 6.27
C LYS A 77 -9.09 -11.96 5.02
N TYR A 78 -10.25 -11.35 4.83
CA TYR A 78 -11.05 -11.58 3.62
C TYR A 78 -10.27 -11.20 2.34
N LEU A 79 -9.64 -10.02 2.30
CA LEU A 79 -8.92 -9.53 1.12
C LEU A 79 -7.72 -10.39 0.73
N LEU A 80 -7.05 -11.01 1.71
CA LEU A 80 -5.87 -11.84 1.51
C LEU A 80 -6.19 -13.33 1.32
N GLY A 81 -7.23 -13.85 1.96
CA GLY A 81 -7.58 -15.28 1.91
C GLY A 81 -8.53 -15.64 0.76
N ILE A 82 -9.54 -14.81 0.51
CA ILE A 82 -10.57 -15.02 -0.52
C ILE A 82 -10.45 -13.98 -1.63
N GLY A 83 -9.99 -12.79 -1.27
CA GLY A 83 -9.90 -11.63 -2.13
C GLY A 83 -8.77 -11.73 -3.15
N ARG A 84 -8.67 -10.66 -3.94
CA ARG A 84 -7.74 -10.57 -5.07
C ARG A 84 -6.37 -10.00 -4.67
N PHE A 85 -6.06 -9.80 -3.39
CA PHE A 85 -4.82 -9.13 -2.99
C PHE A 85 -3.77 -10.10 -2.51
N SER A 86 -2.52 -9.82 -2.86
CA SER A 86 -1.38 -10.54 -2.29
C SER A 86 -0.91 -9.85 -1.01
N PRO A 87 -0.37 -10.58 -0.01
CA PRO A 87 0.07 -10.03 1.28
C PRO A 87 1.39 -9.25 1.19
N TRP A 88 1.47 -8.29 0.28
CA TRP A 88 2.64 -7.45 0.02
C TRP A 88 2.18 -6.01 -0.10
N GLY A 89 2.78 -5.10 0.66
CA GLY A 89 2.38 -3.71 0.61
C GLY A 89 2.97 -2.81 1.68
N ILE A 90 2.53 -1.56 1.64
CA ILE A 90 2.85 -0.54 2.64
C ILE A 90 1.60 -0.26 3.47
N VAL A 91 1.76 -0.20 4.78
CA VAL A 91 0.71 0.17 5.74
C VAL A 91 1.00 1.55 6.28
N THR A 92 -0.02 2.41 6.28
CA THR A 92 0.05 3.77 6.82
C THR A 92 -1.20 4.10 7.63
N HIS A 93 -1.18 5.22 8.34
CA HIS A 93 -2.34 5.74 9.04
C HIS A 93 -3.22 6.58 8.12
N ARG A 94 -4.53 6.48 8.33
CA ARG A 94 -5.52 7.33 7.68
C ARG A 94 -5.22 8.82 7.84
N SER A 95 -4.81 9.24 9.04
CA SER A 95 -4.46 10.63 9.32
C SER A 95 -3.34 11.14 8.42
N ALA A 96 -2.31 10.32 8.15
CA ALA A 96 -1.22 10.69 7.25
C ALA A 96 -1.72 10.91 5.82
N ILE A 97 -2.61 10.06 5.33
CA ILE A 97 -3.21 10.20 3.99
C ILE A 97 -4.09 11.43 3.89
N LEU A 98 -4.92 11.71 4.92
CA LEU A 98 -5.73 12.93 4.98
C LEU A 98 -4.84 14.18 4.97
N SER A 99 -3.80 14.22 5.80
CA SER A 99 -2.84 15.34 5.83
C SER A 99 -2.10 15.54 4.50
N ALA A 100 -1.98 14.47 3.69
CA ALA A 100 -1.37 14.51 2.38
C ALA A 100 -2.33 14.93 1.23
N GLY A 101 -3.59 15.24 1.55
CA GLY A 101 -4.64 15.57 0.59
C GLY A 101 -5.36 14.37 -0.03
N GLY A 102 -5.20 13.18 0.56
CA GLY A 102 -5.95 11.98 0.19
C GLY A 102 -7.27 11.85 0.93
N GLY A 103 -8.07 10.85 0.55
CA GLY A 103 -9.41 10.66 1.11
C GLY A 103 -10.07 9.35 0.70
N SER A 104 -11.22 9.08 1.30
CA SER A 104 -12.07 7.94 0.94
C SER A 104 -12.77 8.17 -0.40
N VAL A 105 -12.99 7.09 -1.14
CA VAL A 105 -13.71 7.10 -2.42
C VAL A 105 -15.19 6.82 -2.21
N ALA A 106 -16.05 7.54 -2.94
CA ALA A 106 -17.50 7.34 -2.92
C ALA A 106 -17.93 6.25 -3.90
N TYR A 107 -18.67 5.25 -3.42
CA TYR A 107 -19.25 4.19 -4.25
C TYR A 107 -20.67 4.62 -4.62
N VAL A 108 -20.89 4.93 -5.90
CA VAL A 108 -22.10 5.62 -6.35
C VAL A 108 -22.71 5.00 -7.61
N PRO A 109 -24.04 5.09 -7.81
CA PRO A 109 -24.70 4.66 -9.04
C PRO A 109 -24.18 5.40 -10.27
N ASP A 110 -24.38 4.82 -11.45
CA ASP A 110 -23.90 5.34 -12.75
C ASP A 110 -24.24 6.81 -12.99
N THR A 111 -25.47 7.23 -12.68
CA THR A 111 -25.94 8.61 -12.87
C THR A 111 -25.16 9.61 -12.00
N VAL A 112 -24.81 9.22 -10.78
CA VAL A 112 -24.01 10.06 -9.87
C VAL A 112 -22.54 10.02 -10.27
N HIS A 113 -22.02 8.86 -10.67
CA HIS A 113 -20.64 8.75 -11.17
C HIS A 113 -20.41 9.67 -12.39
N ALA A 114 -21.39 9.76 -13.30
CA ALA A 114 -21.33 10.68 -14.44
C ALA A 114 -21.23 12.16 -14.00
N GLN A 115 -21.85 12.55 -12.88
CA GLN A 115 -21.72 13.89 -12.32
C GLN A 115 -20.30 14.15 -11.79
N PHE A 116 -19.69 13.16 -11.12
CA PHE A 116 -18.27 13.24 -10.73
C PHE A 116 -17.37 13.38 -11.95
N GLN A 117 -17.66 12.67 -13.05
CA GLN A 117 -16.90 12.79 -14.31
C GLN A 117 -17.02 14.20 -14.91
N GLN A 118 -18.24 14.75 -14.99
CA GLN A 118 -18.49 16.11 -15.51
C GLN A 118 -17.77 17.18 -14.67
N ALA A 119 -17.63 16.97 -13.37
CA ALA A 119 -16.93 17.87 -12.46
C ALA A 119 -15.40 17.62 -12.41
N GLU A 120 -14.85 16.72 -13.23
CA GLU A 120 -13.44 16.30 -13.19
C GLU A 120 -12.99 15.68 -11.84
N LEU A 121 -13.96 15.16 -11.08
CA LEU A 121 -13.77 14.51 -9.78
C LEU A 121 -13.92 12.99 -9.85
N ALA A 122 -13.89 12.39 -11.04
CA ALA A 122 -14.07 10.95 -11.24
C ALA A 122 -13.15 10.10 -10.33
N HIS A 123 -11.95 10.61 -10.03
CA HIS A 123 -11.00 9.96 -9.13
C HIS A 123 -11.49 9.88 -7.67
N TRP A 124 -12.52 10.60 -7.25
CA TRP A 124 -13.15 10.45 -5.93
C TRP A 124 -14.34 9.50 -5.91
N SER A 125 -14.64 8.84 -7.03
CA SER A 125 -15.78 7.92 -7.10
C SER A 125 -15.45 6.61 -7.79
N VAL A 126 -16.26 5.59 -7.47
CA VAL A 126 -16.30 4.29 -8.11
C VAL A 126 -17.75 3.98 -8.43
N ARG A 127 -17.98 3.54 -9.67
CA ARG A 127 -19.30 3.14 -10.15
C ARG A 127 -19.77 1.86 -9.48
N THR A 128 -21.03 1.84 -9.06
CA THR A 128 -21.74 0.66 -8.56
C THR A 128 -22.86 0.28 -9.51
N ALA A 129 -22.74 -0.90 -10.13
CA ALA A 129 -23.73 -1.43 -11.06
C ALA A 129 -24.02 -2.90 -10.74
N THR A 130 -25.04 -3.47 -11.38
CA THR A 130 -25.33 -4.91 -11.29
C THR A 130 -24.08 -5.73 -11.63
N GLY A 131 -23.60 -6.54 -10.69
CA GLY A 131 -22.37 -7.34 -10.86
C GLY A 131 -21.07 -6.69 -10.38
N SER A 132 -21.10 -5.52 -9.72
CA SER A 132 -19.93 -4.95 -9.06
C SER A 132 -19.37 -5.87 -7.99
N THR A 133 -18.18 -6.43 -8.22
CA THR A 133 -17.52 -7.39 -7.32
C THR A 133 -16.62 -6.74 -6.28
N TRP A 134 -16.39 -5.43 -6.38
CA TRP A 134 -15.49 -4.63 -5.53
C TRP A 134 -16.21 -3.91 -4.37
N MET A 135 -17.49 -4.19 -4.14
CA MET A 135 -18.30 -3.53 -3.09
C MET A 135 -17.87 -3.83 -1.66
N HIS A 136 -17.06 -4.87 -1.46
CA HIS A 136 -16.48 -5.19 -0.17
C HIS A 136 -15.27 -4.30 0.15
N GLU A 137 -14.57 -3.80 -0.87
CA GLU A 137 -13.40 -2.94 -0.69
C GLU A 137 -13.84 -1.54 -0.21
N ARG A 138 -13.03 -0.92 0.65
CA ARG A 138 -13.16 0.50 1.00
C ARG A 138 -11.94 1.23 0.47
N GLU A 139 -12.06 1.73 -0.75
CA GLU A 139 -10.97 2.39 -1.44
C GLU A 139 -10.71 3.80 -0.89
N TRP A 140 -9.44 4.11 -0.71
CA TRP A 140 -8.89 5.43 -0.44
C TRP A 140 -7.94 5.82 -1.56
N ARG A 141 -7.92 7.10 -1.94
CA ARG A 141 -7.04 7.61 -2.99
C ARG A 141 -6.28 8.83 -2.53
N LEU A 142 -5.04 8.90 -2.99
CA LEU A 142 -4.18 10.07 -2.86
C LEU A 142 -3.85 10.57 -4.28
N PRO A 143 -4.54 11.61 -4.78
CA PRO A 143 -4.30 12.14 -6.11
C PRO A 143 -2.87 12.70 -6.23
N ARG A 144 -2.17 12.31 -7.29
CA ARG A 144 -0.80 12.74 -7.60
C ARG A 144 -0.65 12.96 -9.11
N PRO A 145 -1.10 14.11 -9.63
CA PRO A 145 -1.01 14.44 -11.05
C PRO A 145 0.42 14.36 -11.62
N GLN A 146 1.43 14.56 -10.77
CA GLN A 146 2.85 14.46 -11.11
C GLN A 146 3.34 13.01 -11.26
N GLY A 147 2.50 12.01 -10.97
CA GLY A 147 2.79 10.59 -11.18
C GLY A 147 3.60 9.92 -10.07
N THR A 148 4.17 10.67 -9.12
CA THR A 148 4.90 10.09 -7.98
C THR A 148 4.61 10.83 -6.68
N ALA A 149 4.86 10.16 -5.55
CA ALA A 149 4.94 10.79 -4.25
C ALA A 149 5.99 10.09 -3.39
N GLY A 150 6.76 10.85 -2.62
CA GLY A 150 7.56 10.28 -1.55
C GLY A 150 6.67 9.49 -0.58
N ILE A 151 7.23 8.46 0.06
CA ILE A 151 6.48 7.68 1.03
C ILE A 151 6.27 8.52 2.30
N LEU A 152 5.03 8.95 2.51
CA LEU A 152 4.59 9.75 3.66
C LEU A 152 4.22 8.79 4.79
N TYR A 153 5.04 8.74 5.85
CA TYR A 153 4.86 7.92 7.06
C TYR A 153 4.49 6.45 6.81
N VAL A 154 5.49 5.56 6.87
CA VAL A 154 5.26 4.11 6.93
C VAL A 154 4.99 3.72 8.38
N THR A 155 3.84 3.13 8.63
CA THR A 155 3.59 2.46 9.91
C THR A 155 4.21 1.08 9.91
N ALA A 156 3.97 0.33 8.84
CA ALA A 156 4.51 -1.01 8.67
C ALA A 156 4.68 -1.38 7.20
N ILE A 157 5.49 -2.40 6.96
CA ILE A 157 5.62 -3.08 5.68
C ILE A 157 4.94 -4.45 5.82
N LEU A 158 3.95 -4.72 4.96
CA LEU A 158 3.26 -6.01 4.92
C LEU A 158 4.00 -6.96 3.98
N VAL A 159 4.31 -8.16 4.46
CA VAL A 159 4.94 -9.24 3.69
C VAL A 159 4.24 -10.57 3.90
N GLY A 160 4.28 -11.41 2.86
CA GLY A 160 3.67 -12.75 2.87
C GLY A 160 4.62 -13.85 3.30
N ASP A 161 5.91 -13.53 3.42
CA ASP A 161 6.96 -14.49 3.72
C ASP A 161 7.95 -13.86 4.73
N PRO A 162 8.10 -14.42 5.93
CA PRO A 162 9.02 -13.88 6.95
C PRO A 162 10.50 -14.00 6.56
N SER A 163 10.85 -14.85 5.59
CA SER A 163 12.22 -15.00 5.08
C SER A 163 12.58 -13.99 4.00
N TRP A 164 11.58 -13.33 3.39
CA TRP A 164 11.83 -12.35 2.35
C TRP A 164 12.52 -11.09 2.89
N ARG A 165 13.43 -10.54 2.08
CA ARG A 165 14.08 -9.24 2.31
C ARG A 165 14.08 -8.44 1.02
N PRO A 166 13.94 -7.10 1.09
CA PRO A 166 14.22 -6.24 -0.06
C PRO A 166 15.70 -6.31 -0.43
N ALA A 167 16.01 -5.96 -1.67
CA ALA A 167 17.38 -5.86 -2.15
C ALA A 167 18.15 -4.77 -1.35
N PRO A 168 19.40 -5.04 -0.94
CA PRO A 168 20.24 -4.03 -0.32
C PRO A 168 20.43 -2.80 -1.20
N VAL A 169 20.61 -1.65 -0.56
CA VAL A 169 20.93 -0.37 -1.19
C VAL A 169 22.27 0.12 -0.70
N GLU A 170 22.98 0.83 -1.57
CA GLU A 170 24.17 1.58 -1.17
C GLU A 170 23.76 2.66 -0.15
N THR A 171 24.45 2.69 0.99
CA THR A 171 24.18 3.61 2.09
C THR A 171 25.33 4.54 2.43
N GLY A 172 26.50 4.26 1.87
CA GLY A 172 27.72 5.01 2.10
C GLY A 172 28.93 4.27 1.53
N TRP A 173 30.10 4.80 1.82
CA TRP A 173 31.39 4.26 1.42
C TRP A 173 32.28 4.24 2.65
N VAL A 174 32.97 3.13 2.92
CA VAL A 174 33.89 3.02 4.06
C VAL A 174 35.14 2.25 3.68
N ASP A 175 36.29 2.68 4.20
CA ASP A 175 37.52 1.88 4.14
C ASP A 175 37.36 0.62 4.99
N ALA A 176 37.48 -0.56 4.40
CA ALA A 176 37.31 -1.83 5.12
C ALA A 176 38.36 -2.05 6.23
N SER A 177 39.51 -1.37 6.17
CA SER A 177 40.60 -1.50 7.12
C SER A 177 40.55 -0.47 8.25
N THR A 178 40.06 0.74 8.00
CA THR A 178 40.04 1.83 9.00
C THR A 178 38.63 2.24 9.43
N GLY A 179 37.60 1.90 8.66
CA GLY A 179 36.22 2.35 8.86
C GLY A 179 35.97 3.81 8.47
N GLU A 180 36.94 4.48 7.83
CA GLU A 180 36.82 5.90 7.44
C GLU A 180 36.05 6.08 6.13
N GLU A 181 35.11 7.04 6.10
CA GLU A 181 34.24 7.28 4.92
C GLU A 181 34.95 8.00 3.76
N ALA A 182 36.10 8.63 3.99
CA ALA A 182 36.80 9.49 3.03
C ALA A 182 38.18 8.95 2.62
N SER A 183 38.31 7.63 2.51
CA SER A 183 39.54 6.97 2.06
C SER A 183 39.54 6.74 0.54
N PRO A 184 40.68 6.83 -0.16
CA PRO A 184 40.80 6.36 -1.54
C PRO A 184 40.58 4.85 -1.69
N TYR A 185 40.58 4.10 -0.59
CA TYR A 185 40.26 2.67 -0.54
C TYR A 185 38.85 2.38 -0.03
N ALA A 186 37.99 3.40 0.06
CA ALA A 186 36.61 3.21 0.51
C ALA A 186 35.84 2.32 -0.48
N GLU A 187 35.11 1.35 0.06
CA GLU A 187 34.23 0.45 -0.68
C GLU A 187 32.76 0.74 -0.33
N PRO A 188 31.81 0.50 -1.25
CA PRO A 188 30.41 0.78 -1.00
C PRO A 188 29.83 -0.14 0.08
N VAL A 189 29.07 0.45 1.01
CA VAL A 189 28.35 -0.26 2.06
C VAL A 189 26.91 -0.50 1.61
N TYR A 190 26.53 -1.77 1.56
CA TYR A 190 25.18 -2.17 1.23
C TYR A 190 24.41 -2.60 2.48
N GLU A 191 23.30 -1.93 2.74
CA GLU A 191 22.38 -2.27 3.83
C GLU A 191 20.96 -2.42 3.31
N LEU A 192 20.07 -3.03 4.10
CA LEU A 192 18.65 -3.02 3.77
C LEU A 192 18.10 -1.58 3.72
N PRO A 193 17.12 -1.30 2.84
CA PRO A 193 16.51 0.02 2.72
C PRO A 193 16.09 0.58 4.09
N ILE A 194 16.29 1.88 4.28
CA ILE A 194 16.04 2.52 5.58
C ILE A 194 14.63 2.24 6.11
N LEU A 195 13.61 2.25 5.23
CA LEU A 195 12.23 1.98 5.61
C LEU A 195 12.04 0.57 6.17
N TRP A 196 12.77 -0.43 5.67
CA TRP A 196 12.75 -1.77 6.23
C TRP A 196 13.36 -1.81 7.64
N ARG A 197 14.44 -1.06 7.86
CA ARG A 197 15.14 -1.03 9.15
C ARG A 197 14.39 -0.24 10.22
N THR A 198 13.62 0.77 9.84
CA THR A 198 12.96 1.70 10.78
C THR A 198 11.45 1.51 10.93
N SER A 199 10.80 0.73 10.06
CA SER A 199 9.37 0.45 10.15
C SER A 199 9.09 -0.87 10.84
N TRP A 200 7.86 -1.04 11.36
CA TRP A 200 7.39 -2.37 11.75
C TRP A 200 7.30 -3.27 10.51
N ILE A 201 7.57 -4.56 10.69
CA ILE A 201 7.33 -5.56 9.64
C ILE A 201 6.14 -6.41 10.08
N TRP A 202 5.12 -6.45 9.22
CA TRP A 202 3.89 -7.18 9.44
C TRP A 202 3.91 -8.38 8.51
N VAL A 203 3.95 -9.58 9.08
CA VAL A 203 3.97 -10.83 8.33
C VAL A 203 2.58 -11.42 8.37
N TRP A 204 1.98 -11.65 7.20
CA TRP A 204 0.73 -12.39 7.11
C TRP A 204 0.98 -13.89 7.34
N ASP A 205 0.31 -14.47 8.33
CA ASP A 205 0.28 -15.91 8.57
C ASP A 205 -1.00 -16.50 7.94
N PRO A 206 -0.91 -17.28 6.85
CA PRO A 206 -2.08 -17.87 6.21
C PRO A 206 -2.73 -18.98 7.03
N HIS A 207 -2.03 -19.59 8.00
CA HIS A 207 -2.59 -20.64 8.84
C HIS A 207 -3.42 -20.06 9.99
N GLN A 208 -2.97 -18.94 10.55
CA GLN A 208 -3.69 -18.22 11.61
C GLN A 208 -4.67 -17.17 11.05
N GLU A 209 -4.57 -16.89 9.74
CA GLU A 209 -5.30 -15.82 9.07
C GLU A 209 -5.17 -14.47 9.79
N ALA A 210 -3.94 -14.20 10.24
CA ALA A 210 -3.63 -13.06 11.10
C ALA A 210 -2.28 -12.43 10.72
N VAL A 211 -2.07 -11.19 11.20
CA VAL A 211 -0.80 -10.48 11.02
C VAL A 211 0.05 -10.63 12.27
N MET A 212 1.24 -11.22 12.13
CA MET A 212 2.30 -11.19 13.12
C MET A 212 3.11 -9.89 12.97
N LYS A 213 3.34 -9.17 14.07
CA LYS A 213 4.00 -7.86 14.06
C LYS A 213 5.40 -7.96 14.66
N TYR A 214 6.39 -7.57 13.87
CA TYR A 214 7.80 -7.54 14.26
C TYR A 214 8.26 -6.08 14.39
N PRO A 215 8.89 -5.69 15.50
CA PRO A 215 9.39 -4.33 15.65
C PRO A 215 10.57 -4.06 14.70
N PRO A 216 10.86 -2.78 14.41
CA PRO A 216 11.97 -2.38 13.55
C PRO A 216 13.28 -3.08 13.91
N GLY A 217 14.02 -3.55 12.91
CA GLY A 217 15.31 -4.20 13.08
C GLY A 217 15.28 -5.64 13.61
N THR A 218 14.10 -6.26 13.80
CA THR A 218 13.98 -7.67 14.19
C THR A 218 14.24 -8.62 13.03
N LEU A 219 13.69 -8.32 11.85
CA LEU A 219 13.86 -9.13 10.64
C LEU A 219 14.99 -8.53 9.78
N ARG A 220 16.24 -8.72 10.22
CA ARG A 220 17.44 -8.37 9.44
C ARG A 220 17.76 -9.44 8.41
#